data_AF-A0AAQ6IFH5-F1
#
_entry.id   AF-A0AAQ6IFH5-F1
#
_cell.length_a   1.000
_cell.length_b   1.000
_cell.length_c   1.000
_cell.angle_alpha   90.00
_cell.angle_beta   90.00
_cell.angle_gamma   90.00
#
_symmetry.space_group_name_H-M   'P 1'
#
loop_
_entity.id
_entity.type
_entity.pdbx_description
1 polymer ?
#
loop_
_entity_poly.entity_id
_entity_poly.type
_entity_poly.pdbx_seq_one_letter_code
_entity_poly.pdbx_strand_id
1 'polypeptide(L)'
;MTRYIGDSKVLRWGAKQFAEIQALPSRGSMILQPFTFKERYYLALGSDYTFSQIYLWDDDKKLFDRFKEVYIQAPRSFTMVSTDRRDFMFASSFKGNTQIFEHIIIDLSL
;
A
#
# COMPACT_ATOMS: atom_id res chain seq x y z
N MET A 1 -7.72 -7.34 -4.63
CA MET A 1 -7.31 -8.37 -5.61
C MET A 1 -6.23 -7.81 -6.52
N THR A 2 -5.05 -8.40 -6.51
CA THR A 2 -3.91 -7.93 -7.32
C THR A 2 -3.97 -8.48 -8.74
N ARG A 3 -3.54 -7.68 -9.72
CA ARG A 3 -3.26 -8.12 -11.09
C ARG A 3 -1.86 -7.71 -11.51
N TYR A 4 -1.19 -8.55 -12.30
CA TYR A 4 0.14 -8.22 -12.83
C TYR A 4 0.09 -7.02 -13.78
N ILE A 5 -0.84 -7.00 -14.72
CA ILE A 5 -1.09 -5.91 -15.68
C ILE A 5 -2.59 -5.61 -15.75
N GLY A 6 -2.95 -4.37 -16.08
CA GLY A 6 -4.32 -3.87 -16.03
C GLY A 6 -4.62 -3.29 -14.66
N ASP A 7 -5.86 -3.43 -14.18
CA ASP A 7 -6.23 -2.85 -12.89
C ASP A 7 -6.37 -3.90 -11.78
N SER A 8 -5.63 -3.69 -10.70
CA SER A 8 -5.92 -4.32 -9.41
C SER A 8 -7.18 -3.71 -8.82
N LYS A 9 -7.90 -4.46 -7.98
CA LYS A 9 -9.23 -4.06 -7.50
C LYS A 9 -9.28 -4.01 -5.98
N VAL A 10 -9.83 -2.93 -5.44
CA VAL A 10 -10.27 -2.85 -4.05
C VAL A 10 -11.74 -3.25 -4.01
N LEU A 11 -12.05 -4.23 -3.17
CA LEU A 11 -13.39 -4.79 -3.05
C LEU A 11 -13.89 -4.58 -1.62
N ARG A 12 -15.17 -4.26 -1.48
CA ARG A 12 -15.87 -4.19 -0.19
C ARG A 12 -16.86 -5.33 -0.09
N TRP A 13 -16.89 -6.02 1.05
CA TRP A 13 -17.92 -6.99 1.34
C TRP A 13 -19.26 -6.29 1.59
N GLY A 14 -20.25 -6.57 0.75
CA GLY A 14 -21.63 -6.14 0.93
C GLY A 14 -22.47 -7.19 1.66
N ALA A 15 -23.79 -7.13 1.54
CA ALA A 15 -24.68 -8.06 2.24
C ALA A 15 -24.52 -9.53 1.82
N LYS A 16 -24.13 -9.80 0.57
CA LYS A 16 -24.03 -11.17 0.01
C LYS A 16 -22.83 -11.41 -0.90
N GLN A 17 -22.17 -10.36 -1.36
CA GLN A 17 -21.08 -10.46 -2.33
C GLN A 17 -20.10 -9.30 -2.19
N PHE A 18 -18.91 -9.50 -2.74
CA PHE A 18 -17.94 -8.42 -2.91
C PHE A 18 -18.38 -7.50 -4.04
N ALA A 19 -18.38 -6.19 -3.77
CA ALA A 19 -18.55 -5.14 -4.78
C ALA A 19 -17.21 -4.43 -4.96
N GLU A 20 -16.85 -4.15 -6.20
CA GLU A 20 -15.70 -3.30 -6.50
C GLU A 20 -15.99 -1.86 -6.10
N ILE A 21 -15.06 -1.26 -5.35
CA ILE A 21 -15.15 0.16 -4.96
C ILE A 21 -14.09 1.00 -5.66
N GLN A 22 -12.98 0.40 -6.09
CA GLN A 22 -11.89 1.12 -6.71
C GLN A 22 -11.02 0.22 -7.58
N ALA A 23 -10.60 0.76 -8.73
CA ALA A 23 -9.60 0.19 -9.61
C ALA A 23 -8.25 0.91 -9.42
N LEU A 24 -7.16 0.15 -9.39
CA LEU A 24 -5.79 0.65 -9.19
C LEU A 24 -4.86 0.15 -10.31
N PRO A 25 -4.26 1.05 -11.10
CA PRO A 25 -3.48 0.66 -12.27
C PRO A 25 -2.21 -0.10 -11.87
N SER A 26 -2.11 -1.34 -12.34
CA SER A 26 -1.02 -2.26 -12.06
C SER A 26 -0.04 -2.34 -13.23
N ARG A 27 1.25 -2.15 -12.92
CA ARG A 27 2.35 -2.11 -13.89
C ARG A 27 3.42 -3.13 -13.50
N GLY A 28 3.13 -4.40 -13.74
CA GLY A 28 3.95 -5.51 -13.28
C GLY A 28 3.80 -5.71 -11.76
N SER A 29 2.56 -5.64 -11.25
CA SER A 29 2.32 -5.72 -9.80
C SER A 29 2.27 -7.17 -9.31
N MET A 30 3.12 -7.49 -8.35
CA MET A 30 3.14 -8.79 -7.67
C MET A 30 2.50 -8.74 -6.28
N ILE A 31 2.18 -7.55 -5.78
CA ILE A 31 1.68 -7.36 -4.41
C ILE A 31 0.76 -6.14 -4.31
N LEU A 32 -0.36 -6.34 -3.61
CA LEU A 32 -1.27 -5.29 -3.16
C LEU A 32 -1.59 -5.57 -1.68
N GLN A 33 -0.91 -4.86 -0.79
CA GLN A 33 -0.91 -5.16 0.64
C GLN A 33 -1.60 -4.05 1.43
N PRO A 34 -2.79 -4.29 2.02
CA PRO A 34 -3.35 -3.39 3.00
C PRO A 34 -2.54 -3.44 4.30
N PHE A 35 -2.40 -2.30 4.98
CA PHE A 35 -1.76 -2.20 6.29
C PHE A 35 -2.28 -1.02 7.09
N THR A 36 -2.02 -1.01 8.40
CA THR A 36 -2.49 0.03 9.32
C THR A 36 -1.35 0.47 10.23
N PHE A 37 -1.23 1.79 10.44
CA PHE A 37 -0.41 2.38 11.50
C PHE A 37 -1.22 3.47 12.19
N LYS A 38 -1.24 3.48 13.53
CA LYS A 38 -1.86 4.54 14.35
C LYS A 38 -3.25 4.97 13.82
N GLU A 39 -4.13 3.99 13.64
CA GLU A 39 -5.53 4.15 13.15
C GLU A 39 -5.69 4.66 11.71
N ARG A 40 -4.59 4.81 10.96
CA ARG A 40 -4.64 5.16 9.54
C ARG A 40 -4.52 3.90 8.69
N TYR A 41 -5.42 3.76 7.72
CA TYR A 41 -5.46 2.63 6.80
C TYR A 41 -4.73 2.97 5.51
N TYR A 42 -3.76 2.14 5.15
CA TYR A 42 -2.94 2.31 3.98
C TYR A 42 -3.07 1.10 3.05
N LEU A 43 -2.64 1.29 1.81
CA LEU A 43 -2.58 0.24 0.81
C LEU A 43 -1.30 0.40 -0.02
N ALA A 44 -0.43 -0.60 0.00
CA ALA A 44 0.80 -0.62 -0.79
C ALA A 44 0.59 -1.44 -2.07
N LEU A 45 0.70 -0.79 -3.23
CA LEU A 45 0.72 -1.41 -4.55
C LEU A 45 2.16 -1.47 -5.06
N GLY A 46 2.71 -2.68 -5.10
CA GLY A 46 4.04 -2.92 -5.67
C GLY A 46 4.04 -2.79 -7.19
N SER A 47 5.16 -2.35 -7.77
CA SER A 47 5.33 -2.24 -9.21
C SER A 47 6.74 -2.67 -9.63
N ASP A 48 6.84 -3.54 -10.63
CA ASP A 48 8.12 -3.94 -11.23
C ASP A 48 8.56 -2.95 -12.34
N TYR A 49 7.65 -2.13 -12.89
CA TYR A 49 7.92 -1.26 -14.05
C TYR A 49 7.92 0.24 -13.72
N THR A 50 7.40 0.64 -12.57
CA THR A 50 7.30 2.03 -12.12
C THR A 50 7.61 2.13 -10.63
N PHE A 51 7.46 3.31 -10.02
CA PHE A 51 7.43 3.42 -8.56
C PHE A 51 6.26 2.63 -7.98
N SER A 52 6.49 2.02 -6.80
CA SER A 52 5.43 1.45 -5.99
C SER A 52 4.64 2.56 -5.32
N GLN A 53 3.33 2.39 -5.25
CA GLN A 53 2.40 3.42 -4.78
C GLN A 53 1.91 3.05 -3.38
N ILE A 54 1.99 3.99 -2.45
CA ILE A 54 1.35 3.92 -1.14
C ILE A 54 0.12 4.81 -1.20
N TYR A 55 -1.03 4.24 -0.88
CA TYR A 55 -2.29 4.96 -0.77
C TYR A 55 -2.72 5.07 0.68
N LEU A 56 -3.47 6.12 0.99
CA LEU A 56 -4.11 6.37 2.29
C LEU A 56 -5.62 6.35 2.10
N TRP A 57 -6.33 5.72 3.02
CA TRP A 57 -7.79 5.71 3.03
C TRP A 57 -8.34 7.11 3.36
N ASP A 58 -9.22 7.59 2.49
CA ASP A 58 -10.02 8.79 2.70
C ASP A 58 -11.40 8.35 3.23
N ASP A 59 -11.72 8.75 4.46
CA ASP A 59 -12.96 8.33 5.11
C ASP A 59 -14.19 9.06 4.57
N ASP A 60 -14.05 10.23 3.95
CA ASP A 60 -15.18 10.94 3.35
C ASP A 60 -15.55 10.33 2.00
N LYS A 61 -14.54 10.05 1.16
CA LYS A 61 -14.73 9.45 -0.17
C LYS A 61 -14.97 7.95 -0.11
N LYS A 62 -14.60 7.29 0.98
CA LYS A 62 -14.55 5.83 1.12
C LYS A 62 -13.72 5.17 0.01
N LEU A 63 -12.57 5.77 -0.31
CA LEU A 63 -11.63 5.32 -1.34
C LEU A 63 -10.18 5.50 -0.87
N PHE A 64 -9.23 4.83 -1.55
CA PHE A 64 -7.80 5.04 -1.31
C PHE A 64 -7.23 6.13 -2.22
N ASP A 65 -6.70 7.19 -1.63
CA ASP A 65 -6.03 8.28 -2.34
C ASP A 65 -4.51 8.07 -2.37
N ARG A 66 -3.86 8.53 -3.45
CA ARG A 66 -2.40 8.45 -3.55
C ARG A 66 -1.77 9.27 -2.43
N PHE A 67 -0.87 8.64 -1.68
CA PHE A 67 -0.22 9.26 -0.53
C PHE A 67 1.27 9.45 -0.76
N LYS A 68 1.97 8.41 -1.22
CA LYS A 68 3.42 8.46 -1.42
C LYS A 68 3.88 7.48 -2.48
N GLU A 69 4.99 7.81 -3.14
CA GLU A 69 5.69 6.89 -4.04
C GLU A 69 6.98 6.40 -3.38
N VAL A 70 7.30 5.12 -3.58
CA VAL A 70 8.54 4.52 -3.09
C VAL A 70 9.21 3.70 -4.19
N TYR A 71 10.53 3.79 -4.27
CA TYR A 71 11.32 3.04 -5.22
C TYR A 71 11.85 1.75 -4.59
N ILE A 72 11.27 0.62 -4.99
CA ILE A 72 11.73 -0.73 -4.63
C ILE A 72 11.81 -1.53 -5.91
N GLN A 73 12.95 -2.15 -6.18
CA GLN A 73 13.11 -2.97 -7.37
C GLN A 73 12.36 -4.29 -7.20
N ALA A 74 11.36 -4.54 -8.05
CA ALA A 74 10.60 -5.77 -8.07
C ALA A 74 10.09 -6.22 -6.66
N PRO A 75 9.20 -5.44 -6.02
CA PRO A 75 8.72 -5.73 -4.67
C PRO A 75 7.92 -7.03 -4.61
N ARG A 76 8.08 -7.82 -3.55
CA ARG A 76 7.37 -9.10 -3.37
C ARG A 76 6.51 -9.19 -2.12
N SER A 77 6.81 -8.38 -1.11
CA SER A 77 6.02 -8.28 0.12
C SER A 77 6.24 -6.91 0.75
N PHE A 78 5.21 -6.42 1.42
CA PHE A 78 5.28 -5.33 2.38
C PHE A 78 4.86 -5.90 3.75
N THR A 79 5.73 -5.85 4.74
CA THR A 79 5.45 -6.37 6.09
C THR A 79 5.58 -5.26 7.10
N MET A 80 4.54 -5.03 7.89
CA MET A 80 4.58 -4.03 8.95
C MET A 80 5.14 -4.64 10.23
N VAL A 81 6.05 -3.92 10.86
CA VAL A 81 6.67 -4.27 12.13
C VAL A 81 6.54 -3.06 13.06
N SER A 82 5.75 -3.23 14.10
CA SER A 82 5.57 -2.21 15.14
C SER A 82 6.34 -2.59 16.39
N THR A 83 6.91 -1.58 17.03
CA THR A 83 7.49 -1.64 18.37
C THR A 83 6.70 -0.69 19.27
N ASP A 84 7.01 -0.65 20.57
CA ASP A 84 6.32 0.25 21.52
C ASP A 84 6.40 1.74 21.13
N ARG A 85 7.38 2.13 20.30
CA ARG A 85 7.62 3.56 19.95
C ARG A 85 7.63 3.86 18.46
N ARG A 86 7.88 2.86 17.62
CA ARG A 86 8.19 3.05 16.20
C ARG A 86 7.52 2.01 15.34
N ASP A 87 7.15 2.43 14.15
CA ASP A 87 6.46 1.66 13.14
C ASP A 87 7.33 1.57 11.90
N PHE A 88 7.54 0.36 11.38
CA PHE A 88 8.39 0.09 10.23
C PHE A 88 7.65 -0.70 9.16
N MET A 89 7.89 -0.37 7.90
CA MET A 89 7.50 -1.16 6.74
C MET A 89 8.73 -1.80 6.12
N PHE A 90 8.79 -3.13 6.14
CA PHE A 90 9.79 -3.93 5.44
C PHE A 90 9.28 -4.22 4.04
N ALA A 91 10.06 -3.87 3.03
CA ALA A 91 9.74 -4.10 1.63
C ALA A 91 10.76 -5.05 1.01
N SER A 92 10.34 -6.29 0.74
CA SER A 92 11.22 -7.28 0.11
C SER A 92 11.40 -6.99 -1.37
N SER A 93 12.63 -7.12 -1.85
CA SER A 93 13.01 -6.87 -3.24
C SER A 93 13.50 -8.16 -3.89
N PHE A 94 12.97 -8.49 -5.08
CA PHE A 94 13.40 -9.68 -5.82
C PHE A 94 14.67 -9.47 -6.65
N LYS A 95 14.95 -8.22 -7.07
CA LYS A 95 16.08 -7.89 -7.95
C LYS A 95 17.10 -6.91 -7.36
N GLY A 96 16.75 -6.26 -6.26
CA GLY A 96 17.58 -5.29 -5.58
C GLY A 96 17.63 -5.55 -4.08
N ASN A 97 17.91 -4.50 -3.31
CA ASN A 97 18.01 -4.60 -1.86
C ASN A 97 16.62 -4.53 -1.21
N THR A 98 16.41 -5.39 -0.22
CA THR A 98 15.28 -5.25 0.71
C THR A 98 15.44 -3.93 1.47
N GLN A 99 14.36 -3.17 1.58
CA GLN A 99 14.36 -1.84 2.19
C GLN A 99 13.48 -1.83 3.44
N ILE A 100 13.82 -0.96 4.39
CA ILE A 100 13.04 -0.73 5.60
C ILE A 100 12.70 0.76 5.63
N PHE A 101 11.42 1.07 5.79
CA PHE A 101 10.92 2.43 5.90
C PHE A 101 10.37 2.65 7.31
N GLU A 102 10.74 3.76 7.95
CA GLU A 102 10.11 4.18 9.21
C GLU A 102 8.88 5.03 8.92
N HIS A 103 7.78 4.77 9.63
CA HIS A 103 6.57 5.59 9.58
C HIS A 103 6.62 6.64 10.69
N ILE A 104 6.64 7.91 10.27
CA ILE A 104 6.72 9.06 11.18
C ILE A 104 5.54 9.99 10.86
N ILE A 105 4.78 10.33 11.89
CA ILE A 105 3.76 11.39 11.83
C ILE A 105 4.40 12.63 12.44
N ILE A 106 4.47 13.69 11.65
CA ILE A 106 4.96 14.99 12.10
C ILE A 106 3.72 15.85 12.31
N ASP A 107 3.50 16.29 13.55
CA ASP A 107 2.50 17.31 13.83
C ASP A 107 3.06 18.67 13.40
N LEU A 108 2.33 19.33 12.50
CA LEU A 108 2.68 20.65 11.98
C LEU A 108 1.77 21.75 12.56
N SER A 109 0.92 21.42 13.54
CA SER A 109 0.19 22.44 14.28
C SER A 109 1.18 23.30 15.08
N LEU A 110 1.10 24.61 14.85
CA LEU A 110 1.79 25.66 15.58
C LEU A 110 0.97 26.08 16.80
#